data_AF-A0A7X3ATP8-F1
#
_entry.id   AF-A0A7X3ATP8-F1
#
_cell.length_a   1.000
_cell.length_b   1.000
_cell.length_c   1.000
_cell.angle_alpha   90.00
_cell.angle_beta   90.00
_cell.angle_gamma   90.00
#
_symmetry.space_group_name_H-M   'P 1'
#
loop_
_entity.id
_entity.type
_entity.pdbx_description
1 polymer ?
#
loop_
_entity_poly.entity_id
_entity_poly.type
_entity_poly.pdbx_seq_one_letter_code
_entity_poly.pdbx_strand_id
1 'polypeptide(L)'
;MRNVSAWRFFQDRFPTRYKESSMTNHFSLARFLLWIPPLLWYRIIWGFSAQTASASGKVSDGLLHRILIVLSPAYARSEADIQGAAVEVLSFFERKAAHMFLYFLLVILLLAALAPFVRNILRRSAAAGVFCAVLAALDEIHQTFVPGRSGAARDVAVDLAGAAIAYGIWFLLRWVGAARRDRRRLSAIRTWMPAGIGLLSACILPHLTQSAFSHPVFERLCQRFLENWETLDAAGKIAVLEGISPVMKEMLYAGTAGLLGLMTILTLAMRGWPLLRSITVSVSTAALAAVFFAGLHSCCLIPGLLSIAMSVLLGSMVWASCILIVKSKALLLHKEFQM
;
A
#
# COMPACT_ATOMS: atom_id res chain seq x y z
N MET A 1 35.32 26.49 2.51
CA MET A 1 35.95 25.17 2.28
C MET A 1 35.34 24.14 3.24
N ARG A 2 34.30 23.37 2.84
CA ARG A 2 33.76 22.27 3.66
C ARG A 2 33.18 21.14 2.79
N ASN A 3 33.81 19.98 2.90
CA ASN A 3 33.34 18.60 2.71
C ASN A 3 32.35 18.28 1.58
N VAL A 4 32.94 17.92 0.42
CA VAL A 4 32.30 17.27 -0.74
C VAL A 4 32.28 15.72 -0.61
N SER A 5 32.49 15.18 0.60
CA SER A 5 32.82 13.75 0.79
C SER A 5 31.63 12.77 0.68
N ALA A 6 30.38 13.23 0.73
CA ALA A 6 29.22 12.33 0.68
C ALA A 6 28.80 11.93 -0.76
N TRP A 7 29.23 12.66 -1.79
CA TRP A 7 28.96 12.33 -3.20
C TRP A 7 29.94 11.31 -3.79
N ARG A 8 31.11 11.13 -3.16
CA ARG A 8 32.11 10.14 -3.58
C ARG A 8 31.68 8.69 -3.34
N PHE A 9 30.83 8.42 -2.34
CA PHE A 9 30.40 7.05 -2.02
C PHE A 9 29.56 6.38 -3.14
N PHE A 10 28.90 7.15 -4.02
CA PHE A 10 28.19 6.62 -5.19
C PHE A 10 28.94 6.82 -6.52
N GLN A 11 29.98 7.67 -6.56
CA GLN A 11 30.84 7.84 -7.73
C GLN A 11 31.98 6.80 -7.77
N ASP A 12 32.51 6.38 -6.62
CA ASP A 12 33.70 5.53 -6.54
C ASP A 12 33.45 4.03 -6.83
N ARG A 13 32.21 3.64 -7.16
CA ARG A 13 31.87 2.26 -7.55
C ARG A 13 31.72 2.03 -9.05
N PHE A 14 31.98 3.05 -9.87
CA PHE A 14 32.05 2.93 -11.32
C PHE A 14 33.35 3.58 -11.81
N PRO A 15 34.41 2.80 -12.11
CA PRO A 15 35.70 3.36 -12.50
C PRO A 15 35.57 4.19 -13.78
N THR A 16 35.80 5.50 -13.67
CA THR A 16 35.96 6.43 -14.79
C THR A 16 37.36 6.30 -15.39
N ARG A 17 37.59 5.23 -16.13
CA ARG A 17 38.53 5.11 -17.27
C ARG A 17 38.70 3.63 -17.58
N TYR A 18 38.11 3.19 -18.69
CA TYR A 18 38.71 2.13 -19.47
C TYR A 18 38.69 2.52 -20.94
N LYS A 19 39.85 2.30 -21.56
CA LYS A 19 40.26 2.65 -22.91
C LYS A 19 39.23 2.23 -23.97
N GLU A 20 39.15 3.03 -25.04
CA GLU A 20 38.67 2.57 -26.34
C GLU A 20 39.39 1.28 -26.75
N SER A 21 38.69 0.16 -26.69
CA SER A 21 39.00 -1.06 -27.44
C SER A 21 37.77 -1.99 -27.44
N SER A 22 37.18 -2.16 -28.62
CA SER A 22 36.29 -3.25 -29.08
C SER A 22 35.28 -3.91 -28.11
N MET A 23 34.49 -3.14 -27.35
CA MET A 23 33.43 -3.67 -26.44
C MET A 23 32.07 -2.97 -26.62
N THR A 24 31.69 -2.62 -27.85
CA THR A 24 30.53 -1.76 -28.12
C THR A 24 29.17 -2.46 -28.25
N ASN A 25 29.12 -3.80 -28.32
CA ASN A 25 27.87 -4.52 -28.62
C ASN A 25 27.16 -5.15 -27.40
N HIS A 26 27.85 -5.51 -26.32
CA HIS A 26 27.19 -6.14 -25.15
C HIS A 26 26.56 -5.12 -24.18
N PHE A 27 27.11 -3.89 -24.10
CA PHE A 27 26.58 -2.82 -23.24
C PHE A 27 25.29 -2.18 -23.79
N SER A 28 25.00 -2.29 -25.09
CA SER A 28 23.74 -1.85 -25.67
C SER A 28 22.62 -2.85 -25.36
N LEU A 29 22.86 -4.15 -25.58
CA LEU A 29 21.87 -5.21 -25.36
C LEU A 29 21.35 -5.24 -23.91
N ALA A 30 22.23 -5.16 -22.91
CA ALA A 30 21.83 -5.19 -21.50
C ALA A 30 20.87 -4.05 -21.11
N ARG A 31 20.95 -2.88 -21.77
CA ARG A 31 20.03 -1.77 -21.54
C ARG A 31 18.65 -2.03 -22.13
N PHE A 32 18.59 -2.76 -23.25
CA PHE A 32 17.32 -3.20 -23.85
C PHE A 32 16.66 -4.32 -23.06
N LEU A 33 17.43 -5.19 -22.38
CA LEU A 33 16.88 -6.23 -21.49
C LEU A 33 16.06 -5.65 -20.33
N LEU A 34 16.33 -4.41 -19.89
CA LEU A 34 15.55 -3.74 -18.84
C LEU A 34 14.13 -3.36 -19.29
N TRP A 35 13.83 -3.42 -20.59
CA TRP A 35 12.47 -3.23 -21.10
C TRP A 35 11.65 -4.52 -21.07
N ILE A 36 12.28 -5.70 -20.90
CA ILE A 36 11.55 -6.96 -20.81
C ILE A 36 10.56 -6.95 -19.63
N PRO A 37 10.94 -6.59 -18.39
CA PRO A 37 10.01 -6.56 -17.27
C PRO A 37 8.76 -5.68 -17.48
N PRO A 38 8.85 -4.38 -17.87
CA PRO A 38 7.64 -3.58 -18.11
C PRO A 38 6.81 -4.09 -19.28
N LEU A 39 7.42 -4.66 -20.32
CA LEU A 39 6.69 -5.26 -21.46
C LEU A 39 5.93 -6.52 -21.04
N LEU A 40 6.57 -7.43 -20.29
CA LEU A 40 5.90 -8.60 -19.74
C LEU A 40 4.80 -8.22 -18.75
N TRP A 41 5.03 -7.20 -17.93
CA TRP A 41 4.02 -6.70 -17.01
C TRP A 41 2.83 -6.10 -17.74
N TYR A 42 3.05 -5.28 -18.77
CA TYR A 42 1.97 -4.75 -19.60
C TYR A 42 1.22 -5.87 -20.33
N ARG A 43 1.92 -6.94 -20.75
CA ARG A 43 1.27 -8.13 -21.33
C ARG A 43 0.33 -8.83 -20.34
N ILE A 44 0.65 -8.81 -19.05
CA ILE A 44 -0.25 -9.30 -17.98
C ILE A 44 -1.48 -8.40 -17.87
N ILE A 45 -1.28 -7.08 -17.81
CA ILE A 45 -2.38 -6.08 -17.77
C ILE A 45 -3.33 -6.32 -18.95
N TRP A 46 -2.80 -6.35 -20.17
CA TRP A 46 -3.56 -6.61 -21.38
C TRP A 46 -4.31 -7.94 -21.33
N GLY A 47 -3.72 -8.98 -20.74
CA GLY A 47 -4.35 -10.28 -20.55
C GLY A 47 -5.56 -10.24 -19.61
N PHE A 48 -5.51 -9.44 -18.55
CA PHE A 48 -6.67 -9.20 -17.68
C PHE A 48 -7.74 -8.35 -18.39
N SER A 49 -7.33 -7.34 -19.14
CA SER A 49 -8.23 -6.46 -19.88
C SER A 49 -8.91 -7.14 -21.07
N ALA A 50 -8.31 -8.19 -21.64
CA ALA A 50 -8.91 -9.01 -22.70
C ALA A 50 -10.07 -9.90 -22.23
N GLN A 51 -10.26 -10.05 -20.91
CA GLN A 51 -11.35 -10.86 -20.36
C GLN A 51 -12.67 -10.09 -20.39
N THR A 52 -13.74 -10.77 -20.80
CA THR A 52 -15.11 -10.24 -20.72
C THR A 52 -15.43 -9.79 -19.30
N ALA A 53 -16.38 -8.87 -19.14
CA ALA A 53 -16.77 -8.40 -17.82
C ALA A 53 -17.23 -9.54 -16.90
N SER A 54 -17.95 -10.52 -17.45
CA SER A 54 -18.42 -11.69 -16.70
C SER A 54 -17.29 -12.64 -16.29
N ALA A 55 -16.30 -12.88 -17.16
CA ALA A 55 -15.16 -13.74 -16.84
C ALA A 55 -14.27 -13.11 -15.77
N SER A 56 -13.96 -11.82 -15.92
CA SER A 56 -13.18 -11.07 -14.94
C SER A 56 -13.91 -10.92 -13.61
N GLY A 57 -15.23 -10.72 -13.62
CA GLY A 57 -16.06 -10.67 -12.41
C GLY A 57 -15.90 -11.94 -11.59
N LYS A 58 -16.11 -13.12 -12.19
CA LYS A 58 -16.00 -14.41 -11.47
C LYS A 58 -14.66 -14.63 -10.77
N VAL A 59 -13.55 -14.23 -11.40
CA VAL A 59 -12.22 -14.37 -10.79
C VAL A 59 -12.05 -13.41 -9.60
N SER A 60 -12.40 -12.14 -9.80
CA SER A 60 -12.37 -11.10 -8.76
C SER A 60 -13.28 -11.44 -7.59
N ASP A 61 -14.52 -11.83 -7.85
CA ASP A 61 -15.53 -12.14 -6.84
C ASP A 61 -15.12 -13.36 -6.01
N GLY A 62 -14.55 -14.39 -6.66
CA GLY A 62 -14.01 -15.55 -5.98
C GLY A 62 -12.82 -15.24 -5.08
N LEU A 63 -11.92 -14.34 -5.50
CA LEU A 63 -10.81 -13.87 -4.68
C LEU A 63 -11.33 -13.03 -3.50
N LEU A 64 -12.25 -12.11 -3.77
CA LEU A 64 -12.84 -11.23 -2.77
C LEU A 64 -13.59 -12.03 -1.70
N HIS A 65 -14.39 -13.02 -2.09
CA HIS A 65 -15.06 -13.94 -1.15
C HIS A 65 -14.05 -14.64 -0.22
N ARG A 66 -12.95 -15.17 -0.77
CA ARG A 66 -11.88 -15.82 0.03
C ARG A 66 -11.16 -14.86 0.97
N ILE A 67 -11.01 -13.59 0.58
CA ILE A 67 -10.43 -12.57 1.44
C ILE A 67 -11.43 -12.22 2.56
N LEU A 68 -12.69 -11.99 2.23
CA LEU A 68 -13.73 -11.61 3.18
C LEU A 68 -14.02 -12.70 4.21
N ILE A 69 -14.03 -13.98 3.82
CA ILE A 69 -14.26 -15.08 4.77
C ILE A 69 -13.16 -15.15 5.85
N VAL A 70 -11.94 -14.72 5.52
CA VAL A 70 -10.80 -14.73 6.45
C VAL A 70 -10.74 -13.43 7.27
N LEU A 71 -11.01 -12.29 6.64
CA LEU A 71 -10.80 -10.97 7.24
C LEU A 71 -12.05 -10.39 7.93
N SER A 72 -13.26 -10.89 7.61
CA SER A 72 -14.52 -10.38 8.13
C SER A 72 -15.33 -11.48 8.84
N PRO A 73 -15.28 -11.55 10.18
CA PRO A 73 -16.16 -12.41 10.96
C PRO A 73 -17.65 -12.13 10.74
N ALA A 74 -18.04 -10.89 10.43
CA ALA A 74 -19.41 -10.58 10.06
C ALA A 74 -19.79 -11.24 8.73
N TYR A 75 -18.93 -11.17 7.73
CA TYR A 75 -19.16 -11.81 6.43
C TYR A 75 -19.24 -13.33 6.58
N ALA A 76 -18.29 -13.93 7.30
CA ALA A 76 -18.23 -15.38 7.49
C ALA A 76 -19.44 -15.96 8.22
N ARG A 77 -20.13 -15.16 9.04
CA ARG A 77 -21.37 -15.55 9.74
C ARG A 77 -22.65 -15.14 9.01
N SER A 78 -22.55 -14.32 7.97
CA SER A 78 -23.70 -13.84 7.22
C SER A 78 -24.27 -14.91 6.29
N GLU A 79 -25.56 -14.79 6.01
CA GLU A 79 -26.28 -15.65 5.07
C GLU A 79 -25.78 -15.47 3.63
N ALA A 80 -26.04 -16.47 2.77
CA ALA A 80 -25.46 -16.53 1.43
C ALA A 80 -25.89 -15.35 0.52
N ASP A 81 -27.10 -14.83 0.72
CA ASP A 81 -27.63 -13.65 0.06
C ASP A 81 -26.87 -12.37 0.44
N ILE A 82 -26.62 -12.17 1.74
CA ILE A 82 -25.81 -11.05 2.26
C ILE A 82 -24.36 -11.17 1.81
N GLN A 83 -23.81 -12.39 1.77
CA GLN A 83 -22.48 -12.64 1.23
C GLN A 83 -22.36 -12.26 -0.25
N GLY A 84 -23.37 -12.60 -1.05
CA GLY A 84 -23.45 -12.23 -2.46
C GLY A 84 -23.52 -10.73 -2.63
N ALA A 85 -24.43 -10.08 -1.93
CA ALA A 85 -24.64 -8.64 -2.01
C ALA A 85 -23.42 -7.83 -1.53
N ALA A 86 -22.74 -8.29 -0.46
CA ALA A 86 -21.50 -7.66 0.00
C ALA A 86 -20.37 -7.79 -1.02
N VAL A 87 -20.21 -8.97 -1.66
CA VAL A 87 -19.22 -9.18 -2.72
C VAL A 87 -19.52 -8.27 -3.91
N GLU A 88 -20.77 -8.17 -4.32
CA GLU A 88 -21.18 -7.35 -5.46
C GLU A 88 -20.82 -5.86 -5.25
N VAL A 89 -21.14 -5.31 -4.08
CA VAL A 89 -20.79 -3.91 -3.73
C VAL A 89 -19.28 -3.72 -3.63
N LEU A 90 -18.55 -4.65 -3.01
CA LEU A 90 -17.11 -4.54 -2.77
C LEU A 90 -16.26 -4.87 -4.00
N SER A 91 -16.78 -5.66 -4.94
CA SER A 91 -16.09 -6.07 -6.18
C SER A 91 -15.67 -4.86 -7.00
N PHE A 92 -16.49 -3.81 -7.03
CA PHE A 92 -16.15 -2.58 -7.73
C PHE A 92 -14.85 -1.96 -7.17
N PHE A 93 -14.73 -1.86 -5.85
CA PHE A 93 -13.56 -1.29 -5.20
C PHE A 93 -12.32 -2.20 -5.35
N GLU A 94 -12.51 -3.52 -5.23
CA GLU A 94 -11.46 -4.52 -5.44
C GLU A 94 -10.85 -4.38 -6.84
N ARG A 95 -11.69 -4.33 -7.88
CA ARG A 95 -11.24 -4.21 -9.27
C ARG A 95 -10.51 -2.89 -9.49
N LYS A 96 -11.02 -1.76 -8.98
CA LYS A 96 -10.33 -0.46 -9.10
C LYS A 96 -8.97 -0.48 -8.38
N ALA A 97 -8.90 -1.10 -7.20
CA ALA A 97 -7.63 -1.25 -6.47
C ALA A 97 -6.63 -2.15 -7.22
N ALA A 98 -7.08 -3.25 -7.82
CA ALA A 98 -6.25 -4.14 -8.63
C ALA A 98 -5.66 -3.41 -9.83
N HIS A 99 -6.49 -2.66 -10.56
CA HIS A 99 -6.08 -1.80 -11.66
C HIS A 99 -5.05 -0.75 -11.22
N MET A 100 -5.32 0.01 -10.16
CA MET A 100 -4.35 0.92 -9.57
C MET A 100 -3.01 0.24 -9.22
N PHE A 101 -3.04 -0.98 -8.67
CA PHE A 101 -1.83 -1.73 -8.32
C PHE A 101 -1.02 -2.14 -9.56
N LEU A 102 -1.70 -2.58 -10.64
CA LEU A 102 -1.05 -2.94 -11.89
C LEU A 102 -0.26 -1.76 -12.48
N TYR A 103 -0.86 -0.57 -12.52
CA TYR A 103 -0.21 0.64 -13.04
C TYR A 103 0.81 1.26 -12.07
N PHE A 104 0.61 1.09 -10.76
CA PHE A 104 1.61 1.37 -9.73
C PHE A 104 2.91 0.60 -10.00
N LEU A 105 2.83 -0.71 -10.27
CA LEU A 105 4.03 -1.50 -10.54
C LEU A 105 4.61 -1.18 -11.92
N LEU A 106 3.75 -0.96 -12.93
CA LEU A 106 4.18 -0.61 -14.27
C LEU A 106 5.06 0.65 -14.28
N VAL A 107 4.67 1.72 -13.58
CA VAL A 107 5.47 2.95 -13.55
C VAL A 107 6.82 2.77 -12.85
N ILE A 108 6.91 1.88 -11.85
CA ILE A 108 8.18 1.53 -11.19
C ILE A 108 9.10 0.79 -12.17
N LEU A 109 8.56 -0.15 -12.93
CA LEU A 109 9.31 -0.88 -13.96
C LEU A 109 9.76 0.05 -15.09
N LEU A 110 8.91 0.97 -15.54
CA LEU A 110 9.26 1.99 -16.53
C LEU A 110 10.37 2.92 -16.03
N LEU A 111 10.31 3.36 -14.77
CA LEU A 111 11.37 4.15 -14.14
C LEU A 111 12.71 3.41 -14.12
N ALA A 112 12.71 2.10 -13.87
CA ALA A 112 13.90 1.26 -13.89
C ALA A 112 14.43 1.09 -15.32
N ALA A 113 13.55 0.81 -16.30
CA ALA A 113 13.90 0.66 -17.70
C ALA A 113 14.48 1.94 -18.31
N LEU A 114 13.96 3.11 -17.93
CA LEU A 114 14.44 4.41 -18.41
C LEU A 114 15.73 4.87 -17.70
N ALA A 115 16.13 4.26 -16.59
CA ALA A 115 17.27 4.71 -15.79
C ALA A 115 18.62 4.80 -16.54
N PRO A 116 18.97 3.88 -17.46
CA PRO A 116 20.20 3.97 -18.24
C PRO A 116 20.16 5.06 -19.33
N PHE A 117 18.96 5.45 -19.78
CA PHE A 117 18.77 6.37 -20.92
C PHE A 117 18.56 7.82 -20.45
N VAL A 118 17.88 8.02 -19.32
CA VAL A 118 17.52 9.34 -18.80
C VAL A 118 18.11 9.52 -17.40
N ARG A 119 19.26 10.20 -17.31
CA ARG A 119 19.96 10.46 -16.04
C ARG A 119 19.21 11.41 -15.11
N ASN A 120 18.57 12.44 -15.65
CA ASN A 120 17.82 13.40 -14.84
C ASN A 120 16.53 12.76 -14.32
N ILE A 121 16.38 12.68 -12.99
CA ILE A 121 15.25 12.01 -12.36
C ILE A 121 13.90 12.65 -12.69
N LEU A 122 13.81 13.98 -12.80
CA LEU A 122 12.54 14.65 -13.11
C LEU A 122 12.11 14.34 -14.53
N ARG A 123 13.03 14.42 -15.49
CA ARG A 123 12.77 14.04 -16.88
C ARG A 123 12.41 12.55 -17.00
N ARG A 124 13.09 11.70 -16.24
CA ARG A 124 12.80 10.25 -16.21
C ARG A 124 11.43 9.96 -15.63
N SER A 125 11.05 10.61 -14.54
CA SER A 125 9.73 10.48 -13.95
C SER A 125 8.64 10.99 -14.90
N ALA A 126 8.84 12.15 -15.54
CA ALA A 126 7.91 12.66 -16.53
C ALA A 126 7.74 11.69 -17.71
N ALA A 127 8.84 11.18 -18.27
CA ALA A 127 8.79 10.19 -19.35
C ALA A 127 8.07 8.91 -18.93
N ALA A 128 8.39 8.34 -17.76
CA ALA A 128 7.72 7.15 -17.24
C ALA A 128 6.21 7.39 -17.02
N GLY A 129 5.83 8.57 -16.53
CA GLY A 129 4.44 8.95 -16.31
C GLY A 129 3.67 9.08 -17.63
N VAL A 130 4.28 9.69 -18.65
CA VAL A 130 3.70 9.78 -20.00
C VAL A 130 3.54 8.40 -20.62
N PHE A 131 4.55 7.53 -20.55
CA PHE A 131 4.42 6.15 -21.02
C PHE A 131 3.30 5.40 -20.30
N CYS A 132 3.21 5.53 -18.98
CA CYS A 132 2.16 4.90 -18.19
C CYS A 132 0.76 5.41 -18.60
N ALA A 133 0.60 6.72 -18.80
CA ALA A 133 -0.66 7.32 -19.25
C ALA A 133 -1.09 6.85 -20.65
N VAL A 134 -0.15 6.77 -21.58
CA VAL A 134 -0.41 6.23 -22.92
C VAL A 134 -0.83 4.77 -22.83
N LEU A 135 -0.12 3.95 -22.05
CA LEU A 135 -0.44 2.53 -21.88
C LEU A 135 -1.81 2.31 -21.20
N ALA A 136 -2.19 3.17 -20.25
CA ALA A 136 -3.52 3.15 -19.63
C ALA A 136 -4.62 3.55 -20.62
N ALA A 137 -4.40 4.60 -21.42
CA ALA A 137 -5.35 4.99 -22.46
C ALA A 137 -5.51 3.89 -23.52
N LEU A 138 -4.42 3.23 -23.93
CA LEU A 138 -4.47 2.11 -24.86
C LEU A 138 -5.23 0.90 -24.30
N ASP A 139 -5.10 0.64 -23.00
CA ASP A 139 -5.82 -0.44 -22.34
C ASP A 139 -7.34 -0.18 -22.30
N GLU A 140 -7.75 1.04 -21.98
CA GLU A 140 -9.16 1.44 -22.00
C GLU A 140 -9.76 1.41 -23.40
N ILE A 141 -8.98 1.83 -24.42
CA ILE A 141 -9.38 1.69 -25.83
C ILE A 141 -9.54 0.21 -26.17
N HIS A 142 -8.60 -0.65 -25.78
CA HIS A 142 -8.68 -2.09 -26.01
C HIS A 142 -9.93 -2.71 -25.36
N GLN A 143 -10.26 -2.30 -24.13
CA GLN A 143 -11.47 -2.77 -23.44
C GLN A 143 -12.77 -2.43 -24.18
N THR A 144 -12.82 -1.35 -24.97
CA THR A 144 -14.02 -1.04 -25.79
C THR A 144 -14.33 -2.11 -26.85
N PHE A 145 -13.34 -2.92 -27.24
CA PHE A 145 -13.51 -4.02 -28.18
C PHE A 145 -13.86 -5.36 -27.48
N VAL A 146 -13.91 -5.38 -26.15
CA VAL A 146 -14.17 -6.59 -25.36
C VAL A 146 -15.64 -6.63 -24.92
N PRO A 147 -16.37 -7.74 -25.17
CA PRO A 147 -17.78 -7.84 -24.81
C PRO A 147 -18.06 -7.57 -23.32
N GLY A 148 -19.05 -6.71 -23.06
CA GLY A 148 -19.49 -6.33 -21.72
C GLY A 148 -18.56 -5.37 -20.97
N ARG A 149 -17.46 -4.92 -21.59
CA ARG A 149 -16.57 -3.90 -21.03
C ARG A 149 -16.91 -2.51 -21.59
N SER A 150 -16.63 -1.49 -20.81
CA SER A 150 -16.72 -0.09 -21.22
C SER A 150 -15.37 0.57 -21.01
N GLY A 151 -14.90 1.35 -21.99
CA GLY A 151 -13.74 2.21 -21.80
C GLY A 151 -14.19 3.60 -21.33
N ALA A 152 -13.57 4.17 -20.30
CA ALA A 152 -13.88 5.51 -19.84
C ALA A 152 -12.63 6.30 -19.39
N ALA A 153 -12.59 7.59 -19.70
CA ALA A 153 -11.49 8.47 -19.29
C ALA A 153 -11.29 8.53 -17.75
N ARG A 154 -12.37 8.33 -16.99
CA ARG A 154 -12.31 8.21 -15.52
C ARG A 154 -11.50 6.99 -15.07
N ASP A 155 -11.52 5.91 -15.84
CA ASP A 155 -10.86 4.66 -15.50
C ASP A 155 -9.34 4.79 -15.78
N VAL A 156 -8.95 5.50 -16.84
CA VAL A 156 -7.57 5.97 -17.03
C VAL A 156 -7.08 6.80 -15.84
N ALA A 157 -7.92 7.71 -15.32
CA ALA A 157 -7.54 8.53 -14.17
C ALA A 157 -7.35 7.69 -12.90
N VAL A 158 -8.16 6.64 -12.70
CA VAL A 158 -7.98 5.68 -11.61
C VAL A 158 -6.67 4.92 -11.77
N ASP A 159 -6.35 4.40 -12.96
CA ASP A 159 -5.09 3.73 -13.24
C ASP A 159 -3.88 4.62 -12.93
N LEU A 160 -3.95 5.88 -13.36
CA LEU A 160 -2.92 6.88 -13.10
C LEU A 160 -2.82 7.28 -11.63
N ALA A 161 -3.88 7.14 -10.83
CA ALA A 161 -3.79 7.29 -9.38
C ALA A 161 -2.86 6.22 -8.77
N GLY A 162 -2.85 5.00 -9.32
CA GLY A 162 -1.86 3.98 -8.98
C GLY A 162 -0.41 4.43 -9.24
N ALA A 163 -0.15 5.01 -10.42
CA ALA A 163 1.16 5.57 -10.74
C ALA A 163 1.54 6.75 -9.81
N ALA A 164 0.57 7.60 -9.48
CA ALA A 164 0.77 8.70 -8.53
C ALA A 164 1.14 8.19 -7.13
N ILE A 165 0.53 7.10 -6.66
CA ILE A 165 0.88 6.44 -5.39
C ILE A 165 2.35 5.98 -5.41
N ALA A 166 2.85 5.43 -6.52
CA ALA A 166 4.25 5.04 -6.66
C ALA A 166 5.20 6.23 -6.51
N TYR A 167 4.89 7.36 -7.15
CA TYR A 167 5.67 8.58 -6.99
C TYR A 167 5.59 9.15 -5.58
N GLY A 168 4.42 9.08 -4.95
CA GLY A 168 4.21 9.47 -3.56
C GLY A 168 5.08 8.66 -2.60
N ILE A 169 5.10 7.33 -2.74
CA ILE A 169 5.95 6.44 -1.95
C ILE A 169 7.43 6.73 -2.21
N TRP A 170 7.84 6.93 -3.46
CA TRP A 170 9.22 7.26 -3.79
C TRP A 170 9.66 8.60 -3.18
N PHE A 171 8.82 9.63 -3.25
CA PHE A 171 9.05 10.92 -2.61
C PHE A 171 9.15 10.77 -1.09
N LEU A 172 8.24 10.01 -0.48
CA LEU A 172 8.22 9.71 0.95
C LEU A 172 9.51 9.01 1.39
N LEU A 173 9.97 7.98 0.67
CA LEU A 173 11.22 7.29 0.97
C LEU A 173 12.43 8.22 0.90
N ARG A 174 12.49 9.11 -0.09
CA ARG A 174 13.54 10.13 -0.18
C ARG A 174 13.49 11.12 0.97
N TRP A 175 12.28 11.54 1.34
CA TRP A 175 12.04 12.44 2.45
C TRP A 175 12.48 11.83 3.79
N VAL A 176 12.12 10.56 4.05
CA VAL A 176 12.59 9.79 5.22
C VAL A 176 14.12 9.62 5.19
N GLY A 177 14.70 9.32 4.03
CA GLY A 177 16.15 9.17 3.87
C GLY A 177 16.94 10.47 4.09
N ALA A 178 16.38 11.62 3.68
CA ALA A 178 16.93 12.94 3.98
C ALA A 178 16.82 13.24 5.48
N ALA A 179 15.67 12.95 6.08
CA ALA A 179 15.46 13.12 7.51
C ALA A 179 16.48 12.33 8.36
N ARG A 180 16.77 11.08 7.98
CA ARG A 180 17.79 10.26 8.67
C ARG A 180 19.20 10.84 8.64
N ARG A 181 19.55 11.63 7.61
CA ARG A 181 20.89 12.24 7.47
C ARG A 181 21.06 13.48 8.36
N ASP A 182 20.01 14.27 8.54
CA ASP A 182 20.03 15.50 9.35
C ASP A 182 19.50 15.31 10.78
N ARG A 183 19.97 14.27 11.50
CA ARG A 183 19.50 13.95 12.87
C ARG A 183 19.57 15.12 13.87
N ARG A 184 20.42 16.11 13.65
CA ARG A 184 20.61 17.27 14.53
C ARG A 184 19.62 18.44 14.28
N ARG A 185 18.82 18.40 13.21
CA ARG A 185 17.95 19.52 12.78
C ARG A 185 16.53 19.11 12.37
N LEU A 186 16.11 17.89 12.64
CA LEU A 186 14.71 17.53 12.43
C LEU A 186 13.83 18.22 13.46
N SER A 187 12.97 19.14 13.01
CA SER A 187 11.94 19.71 13.87
C SER A 187 11.02 18.60 14.37
N ALA A 188 10.65 18.66 15.66
CA ALA A 188 9.76 17.69 16.30
C ALA A 188 8.51 17.42 15.44
N ILE A 189 7.92 18.48 14.88
CA ILE A 189 6.78 18.46 13.96
C ILE A 189 6.98 17.46 12.82
N ARG A 190 8.15 17.45 12.17
CA ARG A 190 8.45 16.59 11.02
C ARG A 190 8.47 15.10 11.39
N THR A 191 8.89 14.77 12.61
CA THR A 191 8.94 13.36 13.09
C THR A 191 7.64 12.86 13.67
N TRP A 192 6.77 13.76 14.15
CA TRP A 192 5.48 13.41 14.76
C TRP A 192 4.31 13.48 13.78
N MET A 193 4.48 14.10 12.61
CA MET A 193 3.42 14.21 11.60
C MET A 193 2.81 12.85 11.19
N PRO A 194 3.59 11.78 10.89
CA PRO A 194 2.98 10.49 10.54
C PRO A 194 2.22 9.88 11.73
N ALA A 195 2.74 9.99 12.95
CA ALA A 195 2.05 9.56 14.16
C ALA A 195 0.73 10.34 14.39
N GLY A 196 0.75 11.65 14.13
CA GLY A 196 -0.45 12.50 14.18
C GLY A 196 -1.51 12.07 13.16
N ILE A 197 -1.12 11.79 11.91
CA ILE A 197 -2.03 11.28 10.87
C ILE A 197 -2.60 9.91 11.28
N GLY A 198 -1.75 9.01 11.77
CA GLY A 198 -2.18 7.69 12.27
C GLY A 198 -3.20 7.83 13.40
N LEU A 199 -2.92 8.68 14.39
CA LEU A 199 -3.81 8.92 15.52
C LEU A 199 -5.13 9.58 15.09
N LEU A 200 -5.08 10.60 14.23
CA LEU A 200 -6.27 11.24 13.69
C LEU A 200 -7.14 10.25 12.92
N SER A 201 -6.53 9.37 12.11
CA SER A 201 -7.27 8.33 11.39
C SER A 201 -7.94 7.33 12.35
N ALA A 202 -7.26 6.96 13.44
CA ALA A 202 -7.80 6.07 14.46
C ALA A 202 -8.91 6.71 15.29
N CYS A 203 -8.89 8.03 15.49
CA CYS A 203 -9.93 8.75 16.22
C CYS A 203 -11.16 9.05 15.34
N ILE A 204 -10.94 9.52 14.10
CA ILE A 204 -12.04 10.02 13.25
C ILE A 204 -12.83 8.88 12.61
N LEU A 205 -12.15 7.83 12.12
CA LEU A 205 -12.84 6.84 11.31
C LEU A 205 -13.87 6.00 12.08
N PRO A 206 -13.67 5.59 13.35
CA PRO A 206 -14.71 4.92 14.13
C PRO A 206 -15.96 5.78 14.39
N HIS A 207 -15.82 7.10 14.45
CA HIS A 207 -16.97 8.00 14.55
C HIS A 207 -17.68 8.17 13.20
N LEU A 208 -16.92 8.15 12.10
CA LEU A 208 -17.49 8.13 10.75
C LEU A 208 -18.16 6.79 10.44
N THR A 209 -17.67 5.65 10.92
CA THR A 209 -18.27 4.32 10.67
C THR A 209 -19.61 4.15 11.38
N GLN A 210 -19.78 4.73 12.57
CA GLN A 210 -21.05 4.68 13.30
C GLN A 210 -22.17 5.46 12.56
N SER A 211 -21.81 6.50 11.82
CA SER A 211 -22.76 7.38 11.10
C SER A 211 -22.85 7.11 9.60
N ALA A 212 -21.82 6.54 8.97
CA ALA A 212 -21.78 6.35 7.51
C ALA A 212 -22.77 5.30 7.02
N PHE A 213 -22.99 4.23 7.78
CA PHE A 213 -23.89 3.13 7.39
C PHE A 213 -25.35 3.38 7.75
N SER A 214 -25.65 4.48 8.44
CA SER A 214 -26.98 5.07 8.58
C SER A 214 -27.20 6.26 7.64
N HIS A 215 -26.17 6.65 6.86
CA HIS A 215 -26.24 7.79 5.95
C HIS A 215 -26.84 7.37 4.59
N PRO A 216 -27.62 8.25 3.91
CA PRO A 216 -28.12 8.03 2.55
C PRO A 216 -27.07 7.76 1.46
N VAL A 217 -25.78 7.84 1.80
CA VAL A 217 -24.69 7.49 0.88
C VAL A 217 -24.56 5.98 0.76
N PHE A 218 -24.76 5.24 1.86
CA PHE A 218 -24.65 3.78 1.83
C PHE A 218 -25.78 3.16 1.01
N GLU A 219 -27.02 3.65 1.18
CA GLU A 219 -28.15 3.26 0.34
C GLU A 219 -27.89 3.53 -1.15
N ARG A 220 -27.34 4.70 -1.50
CA ARG A 220 -26.98 5.03 -2.89
C ARG A 220 -25.87 4.14 -3.45
N LEU A 221 -24.97 3.64 -2.61
CA LEU A 221 -23.96 2.66 -3.03
C LEU A 221 -24.63 1.32 -3.36
N CYS A 222 -25.50 0.84 -2.48
CA CYS A 222 -26.28 -0.38 -2.72
C CYS A 222 -27.15 -0.24 -3.97
N GLN A 223 -27.87 0.87 -4.16
CA GLN A 223 -28.65 1.15 -5.36
C GLN A 223 -27.82 1.11 -6.64
N ARG A 224 -26.58 1.60 -6.58
CA ARG A 224 -25.73 1.68 -7.76
C ARG A 224 -25.14 0.34 -8.17
N PHE A 225 -24.88 -0.55 -7.21
CA PHE A 225 -24.07 -1.74 -7.43
C PHE A 225 -24.84 -3.05 -7.30
N LEU A 226 -25.94 -3.11 -6.55
CA LEU A 226 -26.76 -4.31 -6.44
C LEU A 226 -27.74 -4.41 -7.61
N GLU A 227 -27.59 -5.42 -8.45
CA GLU A 227 -28.42 -5.66 -9.62
C GLU A 227 -29.92 -5.80 -9.26
N ASN A 228 -30.21 -6.44 -8.12
CA ASN A 228 -31.58 -6.69 -7.67
C ASN A 228 -32.19 -5.56 -6.84
N TRP A 229 -31.48 -4.43 -6.64
CA TRP A 229 -31.91 -3.37 -5.72
C TRP A 229 -33.33 -2.86 -5.99
N GLU A 230 -33.65 -2.59 -7.26
CA GLU A 230 -34.96 -2.05 -7.66
C GLU A 230 -36.09 -3.09 -7.54
N THR A 231 -35.75 -4.38 -7.49
CA THR A 231 -36.73 -5.47 -7.34
C THR A 231 -37.07 -5.78 -5.88
N LEU A 232 -36.26 -5.31 -4.94
CA LEU A 232 -36.48 -5.48 -3.51
C LEU A 232 -37.58 -4.53 -3.02
N ASP A 233 -38.47 -5.06 -2.18
CA ASP A 233 -39.42 -4.25 -1.43
C ASP A 233 -38.71 -3.47 -0.30
N ALA A 234 -39.46 -2.62 0.41
CA ALA A 234 -38.88 -1.78 1.46
C ALA A 234 -38.24 -2.62 2.58
N ALA A 235 -38.85 -3.75 2.95
CA ALA A 235 -38.32 -4.65 3.97
C ALA A 235 -37.02 -5.34 3.51
N GLY A 236 -36.97 -5.83 2.27
CA GLY A 236 -35.78 -6.43 1.69
C GLY A 236 -34.61 -5.45 1.58
N LYS A 237 -34.87 -4.20 1.19
CA LYS A 237 -33.84 -3.14 1.17
C LYS A 237 -33.25 -2.89 2.56
N ILE A 238 -34.09 -2.83 3.60
CA ILE A 238 -33.63 -2.66 4.99
C ILE A 238 -32.79 -3.87 5.42
N ALA A 239 -33.27 -5.10 5.16
CA ALA A 239 -32.56 -6.31 5.53
C ALA A 239 -31.16 -6.41 4.89
N VAL A 240 -31.05 -6.04 3.60
CA VAL A 240 -29.76 -6.01 2.90
C VAL A 240 -28.81 -4.96 3.50
N LEU A 241 -29.32 -3.76 3.78
CA LEU A 241 -28.51 -2.69 4.40
C LEU A 241 -28.03 -3.10 5.80
N GLU A 242 -28.90 -3.69 6.61
CA GLU A 242 -28.56 -4.17 7.95
C GLU A 242 -27.57 -5.34 7.90
N GLY A 243 -27.73 -6.27 6.94
CA GLY A 243 -26.84 -7.42 6.77
C GLY A 243 -25.44 -7.04 6.29
N ILE A 244 -25.31 -6.13 5.32
CA ILE A 244 -24.01 -5.73 4.75
C ILE A 244 -23.26 -4.74 5.66
N SER A 245 -23.98 -3.91 6.43
CA SER A 245 -23.39 -2.85 7.27
C SER A 245 -22.26 -3.34 8.20
N PRO A 246 -22.40 -4.45 8.95
CA PRO A 246 -21.31 -5.02 9.74
C PRO A 246 -20.06 -5.38 8.93
N VAL A 247 -20.23 -5.98 7.75
CA VAL A 247 -19.11 -6.35 6.85
C VAL A 247 -18.34 -5.10 6.43
N MET A 248 -19.07 -4.07 6.01
CA MET A 248 -18.45 -2.82 5.56
C MET A 248 -17.74 -2.08 6.70
N LYS A 249 -18.29 -2.11 7.92
CA LYS A 249 -17.63 -1.58 9.12
C LYS A 249 -16.31 -2.30 9.38
N GLU A 250 -16.31 -3.63 9.36
CA GLU A 250 -15.09 -4.44 9.55
C GLU A 250 -14.03 -4.14 8.47
N MET A 251 -14.42 -3.99 7.20
CA MET A 251 -13.49 -3.60 6.13
C MET A 251 -12.89 -2.21 6.35
N LEU A 252 -13.70 -1.25 6.80
CA LEU A 252 -13.24 0.09 7.09
C LEU A 252 -12.27 0.13 8.29
N TYR A 253 -12.54 -0.68 9.32
CA TYR A 253 -11.62 -0.86 10.45
C TYR A 253 -10.34 -1.59 10.08
N ALA A 254 -10.40 -2.60 9.21
CA ALA A 254 -9.20 -3.25 8.70
C ALA A 254 -8.32 -2.25 7.92
N GLY A 255 -8.95 -1.38 7.12
CA GLY A 255 -8.28 -0.28 6.43
C GLY A 255 -7.59 0.72 7.37
N THR A 256 -8.23 1.14 8.47
CA THR A 256 -7.60 2.03 9.46
C THR A 256 -6.45 1.39 10.19
N ALA A 257 -6.61 0.13 10.62
CA ALA A 257 -5.56 -0.60 11.29
C ALA A 257 -4.32 -0.73 10.38
N GLY A 258 -4.53 -0.99 9.09
CA GLY A 258 -3.47 -0.99 8.08
C GLY A 258 -2.79 0.38 7.93
N LEU A 259 -3.56 1.45 7.83
CA LEU A 259 -3.02 2.82 7.74
C LEU A 259 -2.22 3.21 9.00
N LEU A 260 -2.74 2.90 10.19
CA LEU A 260 -2.07 3.15 11.46
C LEU A 260 -0.74 2.38 11.55
N GLY A 261 -0.73 1.11 11.14
CA GLY A 261 0.48 0.31 11.03
C GLY A 261 1.51 0.96 10.11
N LEU A 262 1.11 1.32 8.89
CA LEU A 262 1.97 2.00 7.93
C LEU A 262 2.56 3.31 8.50
N MET A 263 1.73 4.14 9.14
CA MET A 263 2.17 5.39 9.78
C MET A 263 3.13 5.15 10.95
N THR A 264 2.96 4.04 11.67
CA THR A 264 3.88 3.61 12.74
C THR A 264 5.24 3.25 12.16
N ILE A 265 5.28 2.44 11.09
CA ILE A 265 6.52 2.10 10.38
C ILE A 265 7.23 3.38 9.94
N LEU A 266 6.51 4.32 9.31
CA LEU A 266 7.08 5.58 8.83
C LEU A 266 7.66 6.42 9.96
N THR A 267 6.93 6.59 11.07
CA THR A 267 7.40 7.32 12.25
C THR A 267 8.70 6.75 12.79
N LEU A 268 8.74 5.43 12.99
CA LEU A 268 9.91 4.73 13.52
C LEU A 268 11.08 4.77 12.53
N ALA A 269 10.79 4.58 11.24
CA ALA A 269 11.78 4.68 10.19
C ALA A 269 12.43 6.08 10.17
N MET A 270 11.66 7.16 10.33
CA MET A 270 12.20 8.52 10.41
C MET A 270 13.08 8.75 11.64
N ARG A 271 12.79 8.07 12.75
CA ARG A 271 13.62 8.06 13.97
C ARG A 271 14.88 7.20 13.85
N GLY A 272 15.11 6.58 12.69
CA GLY A 272 16.27 5.74 12.43
C GLY A 272 16.17 4.35 13.03
N TRP A 273 14.95 3.90 13.40
CA TRP A 273 14.76 2.52 13.82
C TRP A 273 15.00 1.57 12.64
N PRO A 274 15.58 0.38 12.89
CA PRO A 274 15.66 -0.69 11.91
C PRO A 274 14.27 -1.06 11.36
N LEU A 275 14.18 -1.40 10.08
CA LEU A 275 12.92 -1.72 9.41
C LEU A 275 12.22 -2.91 10.09
N LEU A 276 12.96 -3.98 10.39
CA LEU A 276 12.39 -5.17 11.03
C LEU A 276 11.74 -4.84 12.38
N ARG A 277 12.38 -4.01 13.21
CA ARG A 277 11.81 -3.55 14.49
C ARG A 277 10.58 -2.69 14.30
N SER A 278 10.60 -1.84 13.27
CA SER A 278 9.46 -0.98 12.94
C SER A 278 8.25 -1.80 12.48
N ILE A 279 8.49 -2.87 11.72
CA ILE A 279 7.46 -3.83 11.31
C ILE A 279 6.85 -4.52 12.53
N THR A 280 7.67 -5.02 13.46
CA THR A 280 7.15 -5.65 14.68
C THR A 280 6.21 -4.70 15.42
N VAL A 281 6.66 -3.49 15.77
CA VAL A 281 5.84 -2.52 16.53
C VAL A 281 4.57 -2.14 15.77
N SER A 282 4.64 -2.04 14.44
CA SER A 282 3.48 -1.81 13.59
C SER A 282 2.46 -2.95 13.67
N VAL A 283 2.90 -4.21 13.57
CA VAL A 283 2.01 -5.37 13.69
C VAL A 283 1.35 -5.40 15.05
N SER A 284 2.10 -5.11 16.12
CA SER A 284 1.57 -4.99 17.49
C SER A 284 0.49 -3.93 17.61
N THR A 285 0.76 -2.74 17.06
CA THR A 285 -0.14 -1.58 17.14
C THR A 285 -1.41 -1.81 16.32
N ALA A 286 -1.28 -2.40 15.13
CA ALA A 286 -2.41 -2.77 14.29
C ALA A 286 -3.27 -3.87 14.93
N ALA A 287 -2.65 -4.88 15.56
CA ALA A 287 -3.37 -5.93 16.27
C ALA A 287 -4.15 -5.38 17.48
N LEU A 288 -3.53 -4.49 18.26
CA LEU A 288 -4.20 -3.84 19.40
C LEU A 288 -5.37 -2.96 18.93
N ALA A 289 -5.18 -2.20 17.86
CA ALA A 289 -6.24 -1.39 17.25
C ALA A 289 -7.40 -2.28 16.76
N ALA A 290 -7.10 -3.40 16.10
CA ALA A 290 -8.13 -4.34 15.66
C ALA A 290 -8.95 -4.90 16.84
N VAL A 291 -8.31 -5.27 17.95
CA VAL A 291 -9.01 -5.72 19.17
C VAL A 291 -9.89 -4.61 19.77
N PHE A 292 -9.38 -3.38 19.81
CA PHE A 292 -10.11 -2.25 20.36
C PHE A 292 -11.34 -1.86 19.52
N PHE A 293 -11.21 -1.85 18.19
CA PHE A 293 -12.28 -1.42 17.28
C PHE A 293 -13.27 -2.53 16.90
N ALA A 294 -12.85 -3.80 16.87
CA ALA A 294 -13.76 -4.93 16.60
C ALA A 294 -14.55 -5.38 17.85
N GLY A 295 -14.19 -4.86 19.04
CA GLY A 295 -14.76 -5.27 20.32
C GLY A 295 -14.24 -6.63 20.81
N LEU A 296 -14.17 -6.83 22.13
CA LEU A 296 -13.67 -8.09 22.75
C LEU A 296 -14.48 -9.35 22.36
N HIS A 297 -15.67 -9.21 21.78
CA HIS A 297 -16.60 -10.32 21.53
C HIS A 297 -16.44 -11.01 20.17
N SER A 298 -15.62 -10.49 19.25
CA SER A 298 -15.47 -11.05 17.89
C SER A 298 -14.10 -11.70 17.72
N CYS A 299 -14.02 -13.03 17.95
CA CYS A 299 -13.05 -14.07 17.51
C CYS A 299 -11.54 -13.78 17.25
N CYS A 300 -11.01 -12.60 17.55
CA CYS A 300 -9.58 -12.27 17.44
C CYS A 300 -8.88 -12.25 18.80
N LEU A 301 -9.55 -12.71 19.87
CA LEU A 301 -8.97 -12.66 21.21
C LEU A 301 -7.68 -13.50 21.31
N ILE A 302 -7.67 -14.73 20.78
CA ILE A 302 -6.50 -15.62 20.92
C ILE A 302 -5.33 -15.17 20.03
N PRO A 303 -5.48 -14.94 18.70
CA PRO A 303 -4.39 -14.44 17.87
C PRO A 303 -3.97 -13.01 18.25
N GLY A 304 -4.92 -12.16 18.68
CA GLY A 304 -4.67 -10.81 19.17
C GLY A 304 -3.88 -10.82 20.48
N LEU A 305 -4.26 -11.63 21.46
CA LEU A 305 -3.50 -11.82 22.70
C LEU A 305 -2.14 -12.47 22.46
N LEU A 306 -2.01 -13.43 21.55
CA LEU A 306 -0.73 -14.00 21.15
C LEU A 306 0.16 -12.98 20.44
N SER A 307 -0.41 -12.14 19.58
CA SER A 307 0.31 -11.06 18.91
C SER A 307 0.74 -10.00 19.91
N ILE A 308 -0.12 -9.61 20.86
CA ILE A 308 0.20 -8.71 21.97
C ILE A 308 1.30 -9.31 22.86
N ALA A 309 1.16 -10.57 23.28
CA ALA A 309 2.14 -11.26 24.11
C ALA A 309 3.50 -11.41 23.40
N MET A 310 3.51 -11.81 22.13
CA MET A 310 4.71 -11.84 21.30
C MET A 310 5.33 -10.47 21.11
N SER A 311 4.50 -9.42 21.02
CA SER A 311 4.96 -8.04 20.89
C SER A 311 5.55 -7.48 22.18
N VAL A 312 4.98 -7.83 23.34
CA VAL A 312 5.54 -7.51 24.65
C VAL A 312 6.83 -8.30 24.90
N LEU A 313 6.90 -9.56 24.49
CA LEU A 313 8.11 -10.38 24.55
C LEU A 313 9.21 -9.83 23.62
N LEU A 314 8.89 -9.52 22.36
CA LEU A 314 9.88 -8.95 21.44
C LEU A 314 10.27 -7.52 21.86
N GLY A 315 9.31 -6.73 22.34
CA GLY A 315 9.54 -5.39 22.89
C GLY A 315 10.45 -5.41 24.12
N SER A 316 10.25 -6.34 25.05
CA SER A 316 11.09 -6.52 26.23
C SER A 316 12.48 -7.07 25.89
N MET A 317 12.59 -8.00 24.93
CA MET A 317 13.88 -8.45 24.41
C MET A 317 14.66 -7.33 23.71
N VAL A 318 13.98 -6.45 22.97
CA VAL A 318 14.57 -5.28 22.32
C VAL A 318 14.98 -4.23 23.35
N TRP A 319 14.17 -3.99 24.39
CA TRP A 319 14.52 -3.11 25.51
C TRP A 319 15.77 -3.62 26.24
N ALA A 320 15.82 -4.92 26.58
CA ALA A 320 16.98 -5.55 27.21
C ALA A 320 18.24 -5.39 26.35
N SER A 321 18.12 -5.58 25.03
CA SER A 321 19.21 -5.36 24.07
C SER A 321 19.69 -3.90 24.04
N CYS A 322 18.78 -2.93 24.16
CA CYS A 322 19.12 -1.50 24.24
C CYS A 322 19.86 -1.16 25.55
N ILE A 323 19.45 -1.72 26.69
CA ILE A 323 20.18 -1.56 27.96
C ILE A 323 21.60 -2.10 27.83
N LEU A 324 21.76 -3.28 27.21
CA LEU A 324 23.08 -3.90 27.02
C LEU A 324 24.01 -3.08 26.13
N ILE A 325 23.49 -2.48 25.05
CA ILE A 325 24.27 -1.61 24.15
C ILE A 325 24.67 -0.31 24.85
N VAL A 326 23.76 0.30 25.61
CA VAL A 326 24.06 1.53 26.36
C VAL A 326 25.09 1.25 27.46
N LYS A 327 24.96 0.14 28.19
CA LYS A 327 25.96 -0.31 29.18
C LYS A 327 27.31 -0.59 28.53
N SER A 328 27.33 -1.26 27.37
CA SER A 328 28.55 -1.52 26.59
C SER A 328 29.27 -0.24 26.18
N LYS A 329 28.54 0.76 25.65
CA LYS A 329 29.11 2.06 25.29
C LYS A 329 29.58 2.86 26.50
N ALA A 330 28.84 2.81 27.61
CA ALA A 330 29.26 3.45 28.86
C ALA A 330 30.55 2.83 29.42
N LEU A 331 30.69 1.51 29.36
CA LEU A 331 31.91 0.79 29.78
C LEU A 331 33.12 1.11 28.89
N LEU A 332 32.92 1.23 27.58
CA LEU A 332 33.98 1.62 26.65
C LEU A 332 34.44 3.06 26.90
N LEU A 333 33.51 3.99 27.10
CA LEU A 333 33.83 5.38 27.44
C LEU A 333 34.53 5.48 28.79
N HIS A 334 34.14 4.67 29.78
CA HIS A 334 34.82 4.65 31.07
C HIS A 334 36.26 4.12 30.96
N LYS A 335 36.51 3.11 30.11
CA LYS A 335 37.87 2.62 29.84
C LYS A 335 38.75 3.64 29.11
N GLU A 336 38.19 4.41 28.17
CA GLU A 336 38.93 5.48 27.49
C GLU A 336 39.27 6.66 28.42
N PHE A 337 38.48 6.90 29.46
CA PHE A 337 38.76 7.94 30.47
C PHE A 337 39.74 7.50 31.57
N GLN A 338 40.14 6.23 31.60
CA GLN A 338 41.08 5.67 32.58
C GLN A 338 42.46 5.34 31.98
N MET A 339 42.66 5.59 30.68
CA MET A 339 43.97 5.55 30.00
C MET A 339 44.44 6.97 29.69
#